data_AF-A0A399EM10-F1
#
_entry.id   AF-A0A399EM10-F1
#
_cell.length_a   1.000
_cell.length_b   1.000
_cell.length_c   1.000
_cell.angle_alpha   90.00
_cell.angle_beta   90.00
_cell.angle_gamma   90.00
#
_symmetry.space_group_name_H-M   'P 1'
#
loop_
_entity.id
_entity.type
_entity.pdbx_description
1 polymer ?
#
loop_
_entity_poly.entity_id
_entity_poly.type
_entity_poly.pdbx_seq_one_letter_code
_entity_poly.pdbx_strand_id
1 'polypeptide(L)'
;MDLRSRVIQMARDYRQAHAPLTAERLVRGIGVSLSYAKLPEGKFGAFIEEQQRIVIDQDSPPKRQRFTLAHEVMHHLIRHDADILSDLHEEFEGERLESQLEALCNLGAAEMLLPGEVVEAAIARKGQNPRLIPELAEGHQVSEEVVIIALAERGPVPSLVLMAGAKPLRVFFSAKHERVFDRVSRGAAIHRDHPLAVALETGLPYKGKASLPGHPTLYNLEAYPKAGRVYAVFRELHN
;
A
#
# COMPACT_ATOMS: atom_id res chain seq x y z
N MET A 1 -9.70 18.62 11.49
CA MET A 1 -9.44 17.31 10.85
C MET A 1 -7.93 17.17 10.82
N ASP A 2 -7.36 16.03 11.21
CA ASP A 2 -5.90 15.85 11.19
C ASP A 2 -5.34 15.84 9.75
N LEU A 3 -4.02 16.03 9.61
CA LEU A 3 -3.35 16.11 8.30
C LEU A 3 -3.60 14.89 7.41
N ARG A 4 -3.60 13.67 7.98
CA ARG A 4 -3.81 12.44 7.21
C ARG A 4 -5.23 12.40 6.64
N SER A 5 -6.21 12.75 7.46
CA SER A 5 -7.61 12.81 7.07
C SER A 5 -7.86 13.85 5.97
N ARG A 6 -7.20 15.02 6.04
CA ARG A 6 -7.26 16.04 4.98
C ARG A 6 -6.65 15.55 3.66
N VAL A 7 -5.50 14.88 3.71
CA VAL A 7 -4.84 14.29 2.53
C VAL A 7 -5.67 13.17 1.92
N ILE A 8 -6.31 12.33 2.73
CA ILE A 8 -7.27 11.32 2.27
C ILE A 8 -8.44 11.99 1.53
N GLN A 9 -9.01 13.05 2.09
CA GLN A 9 -10.11 13.77 1.45
C GLN A 9 -9.68 14.41 0.12
N MET A 10 -8.52 15.08 0.09
CA MET A 10 -7.93 15.64 -1.12
C MET A 10 -7.75 14.57 -2.22
N ALA A 11 -7.21 13.39 -1.87
CA ALA A 11 -7.04 12.29 -2.81
C ALA A 11 -8.39 11.77 -3.36
N ARG A 12 -9.43 11.71 -2.52
CA ARG A 12 -10.79 11.30 -2.91
C ARG A 12 -11.44 12.32 -3.84
N ASP A 13 -11.35 13.59 -3.51
CA ASP A 13 -11.92 14.67 -4.33
C ASP A 13 -11.25 14.71 -5.70
N TYR A 14 -9.93 14.60 -5.74
CA TYR A 14 -9.17 14.51 -6.99
C TYR A 14 -9.57 13.30 -7.82
N ARG A 15 -9.70 12.13 -7.19
CA ARG A 15 -10.18 10.92 -7.85
C ARG A 15 -11.58 11.13 -8.43
N GLN A 16 -12.51 11.69 -7.68
CA GLN A 16 -13.89 11.91 -8.11
C GLN A 16 -13.96 12.83 -9.33
N ALA A 17 -13.16 13.90 -9.35
CA ALA A 17 -13.11 14.84 -10.47
C ALA A 17 -12.44 14.25 -11.72
N HIS A 18 -11.45 13.37 -11.55
CA HIS A 18 -10.58 12.93 -12.65
C HIS A 18 -10.71 11.45 -13.04
N ALA A 19 -11.65 10.70 -12.46
CA ALA A 19 -11.88 9.30 -12.81
C ALA A 19 -12.48 9.08 -14.22
N PRO A 20 -12.08 8.02 -14.97
CA PRO A 20 -10.98 7.09 -14.67
C PRO A 20 -9.59 7.74 -14.63
N LEU A 21 -8.77 7.30 -13.67
CA LEU A 21 -7.41 7.77 -13.46
C LEU A 21 -6.44 7.18 -14.49
N THR A 22 -6.52 7.61 -15.74
CA THR A 22 -5.47 7.38 -16.74
C THR A 22 -4.29 8.31 -16.48
N ALA A 23 -3.11 8.00 -17.04
CA ALA A 23 -1.92 8.81 -16.83
C ALA A 23 -2.12 10.26 -17.30
N GLU A 24 -2.78 10.44 -18.45
CA GLU A 24 -3.09 11.75 -19.04
C GLU A 24 -4.06 12.53 -18.16
N ARG A 25 -5.08 11.87 -17.60
CA ARG A 25 -6.07 12.54 -16.73
C ARG A 25 -5.48 12.94 -15.39
N LEU A 26 -4.57 12.12 -14.85
CA LEU A 26 -3.83 12.44 -13.63
C LEU A 26 -2.98 13.70 -13.80
N VAL A 27 -2.25 13.87 -14.90
CA VAL A 27 -1.43 15.08 -15.08
C VAL A 27 -2.23 16.30 -15.54
N ARG A 28 -3.26 16.10 -16.38
CA ARG A 28 -4.11 17.19 -16.85
C ARG A 28 -4.89 17.86 -15.72
N GLY A 29 -5.28 17.11 -14.69
CA GLY A 29 -6.03 17.66 -13.55
C GLY A 29 -5.23 18.68 -12.72
N ILE A 30 -3.90 18.66 -12.80
CA ILE A 30 -3.01 19.65 -12.19
C ILE A 30 -2.31 20.55 -13.24
N GLY A 31 -2.70 20.47 -14.51
CA GLY A 31 -2.17 21.33 -15.57
C GLY A 31 -0.72 21.05 -15.99
N VAL A 32 -0.20 19.85 -15.73
CA VAL A 32 1.21 19.49 -16.02
C VAL A 32 1.31 18.50 -17.16
N SER A 33 2.48 18.43 -17.80
CA SER A 33 2.81 17.44 -18.83
C SER A 33 3.41 16.16 -18.23
N LEU A 34 3.37 15.05 -18.97
CA LEU A 34 3.95 13.76 -18.58
C LEU A 34 4.99 13.31 -19.61
N SER A 35 6.11 12.78 -19.14
CA SER A 35 7.07 12.07 -19.98
C SER A 35 7.64 10.85 -19.27
N TYR A 36 8.09 9.88 -20.06
CA TYR A 36 8.82 8.71 -19.56
C TYR A 36 10.28 8.81 -20.03
N ALA A 37 11.21 8.64 -19.10
CA ALA A 37 12.64 8.67 -19.39
C ALA A 37 13.39 7.75 -18.43
N LYS A 38 14.61 7.35 -18.79
CA LYS A 38 15.48 6.65 -17.85
C LYS A 38 15.93 7.60 -16.75
N LEU A 39 15.67 7.23 -15.50
CA LEU A 39 16.10 8.00 -14.33
C LEU A 39 17.35 7.39 -13.67
N PRO A 40 18.09 8.17 -12.84
CA PRO A 40 19.17 7.63 -12.04
C PRO A 40 18.70 6.50 -11.13
N GLU A 41 19.62 5.58 -10.80
CA GLU A 41 19.32 4.47 -9.90
C GLU A 41 18.73 4.96 -8.57
N GLY A 42 17.66 4.30 -8.13
CA GLY A 42 16.93 4.67 -6.91
C GLY A 42 15.85 5.75 -7.10
N LYS A 43 15.73 6.37 -8.28
CA LYS A 43 14.64 7.32 -8.60
C LYS A 43 13.58 6.68 -9.49
N PHE A 44 12.31 6.87 -9.12
CA PHE A 44 11.17 6.31 -9.86
C PHE A 44 10.37 7.39 -10.59
N GLY A 45 10.44 8.63 -10.12
CA GLY A 45 9.77 9.78 -10.71
C GLY A 45 10.36 11.08 -10.18
N ALA A 46 9.99 12.18 -10.82
CA ALA A 46 10.28 13.53 -10.36
C ALA A 46 9.30 14.53 -10.98
N PHE A 47 8.91 15.54 -10.21
CA PHE A 47 8.29 16.75 -10.72
C PHE A 47 9.35 17.81 -11.06
N ILE A 48 9.34 18.30 -12.30
CA ILE A 48 10.21 19.36 -12.80
C ILE A 48 9.40 20.65 -12.89
N GLU A 49 9.49 21.49 -11.85
CA GLU A 49 8.68 22.70 -11.70
C GLU A 49 8.83 23.68 -12.85
N GLU A 50 10.08 23.95 -13.29
CA GLU A 50 10.37 24.88 -14.39
C GLU A 50 9.68 24.49 -15.70
N GLN A 51 9.43 23.20 -15.90
CA GLN A 51 8.83 22.65 -17.12
C GLN A 51 7.35 22.29 -16.94
N GLN A 52 6.80 22.43 -15.73
CA GLN A 52 5.48 21.91 -15.34
C GLN A 52 5.29 20.48 -15.89
N ARG A 53 6.21 19.59 -15.50
CA ARG A 53 6.33 18.24 -16.06
C ARG A 53 6.61 17.20 -14.99
N ILE A 54 5.84 16.11 -15.00
CA ILE A 54 6.19 14.88 -14.28
C ILE A 54 6.98 13.98 -15.22
N VAL A 55 8.14 13.50 -14.74
CA VAL A 55 8.96 12.49 -15.40
C VAL A 55 8.85 11.20 -14.61
N ILE A 56 8.49 10.10 -15.27
CA ILE A 56 8.43 8.76 -14.67
C ILE A 56 9.53 7.88 -15.26
N ASP A 57 10.14 7.06 -14.42
CA ASP A 57 11.13 6.09 -14.86
C ASP A 57 10.50 5.08 -15.84
N GLN A 58 11.03 5.06 -17.05
CA GLN A 58 10.52 4.22 -18.14
C GLN A 58 10.75 2.72 -17.90
N ASP A 59 11.78 2.37 -17.13
CA ASP A 59 12.18 0.98 -16.87
C ASP A 59 11.39 0.37 -15.69
N SER A 60 10.67 1.20 -14.94
CA SER A 60 9.81 0.77 -13.84
C SER A 60 8.60 -0.05 -14.32
N PRO A 61 8.17 -1.10 -13.60
CA PRO A 61 6.96 -1.85 -13.96
C PRO A 61 5.70 -0.96 -14.02
N PRO A 62 4.70 -1.26 -14.86
CA PRO A 62 3.52 -0.39 -15.04
C PRO A 62 2.77 -0.03 -13.76
N LYS A 63 2.61 -0.99 -12.83
CA LYS A 63 1.99 -0.75 -11.51
C LYS A 63 2.80 0.24 -10.66
N ARG A 64 4.14 0.21 -10.77
CA ARG A 64 5.07 1.14 -10.10
C ARG A 64 4.95 2.52 -10.74
N GLN A 65 5.01 2.62 -12.07
CA GLN A 65 4.83 3.88 -12.80
C GLN A 65 3.52 4.57 -12.44
N ARG A 66 2.41 3.81 -12.37
CA ARG A 66 1.09 4.31 -11.97
C ARG A 66 1.08 4.85 -10.54
N PHE A 67 1.69 4.14 -9.59
CA PHE A 67 1.79 4.60 -8.21
C PHE A 67 2.65 5.85 -8.09
N THR A 68 3.84 5.85 -8.72
CA THR A 68 4.72 7.01 -8.74
C THR A 68 4.04 8.23 -9.34
N LEU A 69 3.30 8.07 -10.45
CA LEU A 69 2.55 9.19 -11.03
C LEU A 69 1.51 9.76 -10.06
N ALA A 70 0.73 8.91 -9.40
CA ALA A 70 -0.23 9.36 -8.38
C ALA A 70 0.48 10.04 -7.19
N HIS A 71 1.67 9.55 -6.81
CA HIS A 71 2.50 10.14 -5.78
C HIS A 71 2.99 11.56 -6.16
N GLU A 72 3.51 11.76 -7.38
CA GLU A 72 3.92 13.09 -7.85
C GLU A 72 2.74 14.06 -7.96
N VAL A 73 1.56 13.57 -8.34
CA VAL A 73 0.32 14.36 -8.31
C VAL A 73 -0.02 14.79 -6.88
N MET A 74 0.08 13.89 -5.90
CA MET A 74 -0.16 14.26 -4.49
C MET A 74 0.87 15.26 -3.97
N HIS A 75 2.13 15.14 -4.36
CA HIS A 75 3.17 16.14 -4.07
C HIS A 75 2.75 17.52 -4.56
N HIS A 76 2.30 17.61 -5.81
CA HIS A 76 1.82 18.85 -6.38
C HIS A 76 0.61 19.38 -5.60
N LEU A 77 -0.41 18.54 -5.35
CA LEU A 77 -1.63 18.96 -4.65
C LEU A 77 -1.34 19.47 -3.22
N ILE A 78 -0.50 18.76 -2.46
CA ILE A 78 -0.15 19.15 -1.09
C ILE A 78 0.63 20.47 -1.08
N ARG A 79 1.58 20.66 -1.99
CA ARG A 79 2.36 21.92 -2.09
C ARG A 79 1.53 23.13 -2.51
N HIS A 80 0.37 22.92 -3.13
CA HIS A 80 -0.53 24.00 -3.57
C HIS A 80 -1.74 24.19 -2.63
N ASP A 81 -1.85 23.40 -1.56
CA ASP A 81 -2.84 23.60 -0.49
C ASP A 81 -2.17 24.36 0.66
N ALA A 82 -2.42 25.67 0.72
CA ALA A 82 -1.79 26.56 1.69
C ALA A 82 -2.04 26.13 3.15
N ASP A 83 -3.22 25.60 3.44
CA ASP A 83 -3.61 25.19 4.78
C ASP A 83 -2.94 23.86 5.18
N ILE A 84 -2.80 22.88 4.27
CA ILE A 84 -2.05 21.64 4.57
C ILE A 84 -0.57 21.96 4.72
N LEU A 85 -0.04 22.79 3.83
CA LEU A 85 1.38 23.13 3.82
C LEU A 85 1.76 23.91 5.09
N SER A 86 0.93 24.87 5.53
CA SER A 86 1.15 25.60 6.79
C SER A 86 1.19 24.66 7.98
N ASP A 87 0.15 23.84 8.18
CA ASP A 87 0.07 22.87 9.28
C ASP A 87 1.30 21.93 9.30
N LEU A 88 1.75 21.49 8.11
CA LEU A 88 2.89 20.61 7.97
C LEU A 88 4.21 21.29 8.40
N HIS A 89 4.40 22.56 8.04
CA HIS A 89 5.56 23.36 8.45
C HIS A 89 5.51 23.78 9.93
N GLU A 90 4.34 23.91 10.52
CA GLU A 90 4.19 24.18 11.96
C GLU A 90 4.57 22.96 12.82
N GLU A 91 4.30 21.74 12.35
CA GLU A 91 4.57 20.51 13.11
C GLU A 91 5.95 19.91 12.84
N PHE A 92 6.53 20.13 11.64
CA PHE A 92 7.76 19.48 11.20
C PHE A 92 8.73 20.44 10.50
N GLU A 93 10.03 20.20 10.69
CA GLU A 93 11.12 20.94 10.04
C GLU A 93 12.22 19.99 9.52
N GLY A 94 13.01 20.47 8.55
CA GLY A 94 14.17 19.76 8.03
C GLY A 94 13.86 18.37 7.47
N GLU A 95 14.68 17.37 7.80
CA GLU A 95 14.48 15.99 7.30
C GLU A 95 13.16 15.35 7.75
N ARG A 96 12.63 15.75 8.90
CA ARG A 96 11.34 15.24 9.40
C ARG A 96 10.18 15.74 8.56
N LEU A 97 10.23 16.99 8.13
CA LEU A 97 9.25 17.58 7.21
C LEU A 97 9.19 16.81 5.90
N GLU A 98 10.35 16.60 5.26
CA GLU A 98 10.43 15.85 4.00
C GLU A 98 9.92 14.41 4.17
N SER A 99 10.32 13.74 5.25
CA SER A 99 9.85 12.38 5.56
C SER A 99 8.33 12.32 5.75
N GLN A 100 7.74 13.34 6.38
CA GLN A 100 6.31 13.41 6.59
C GLN A 100 5.55 13.74 5.30
N LEU A 101 6.08 14.64 4.47
CA LEU A 101 5.53 14.94 3.15
C LEU A 101 5.51 13.69 2.27
N GLU A 102 6.61 12.96 2.19
CA GLU A 102 6.71 11.68 1.47
C GLU A 102 5.69 10.65 1.98
N ALA A 103 5.51 10.56 3.31
CA ALA A 103 4.52 9.67 3.90
C ALA A 103 3.07 10.07 3.53
N LEU A 104 2.76 11.36 3.51
CA LEU A 104 1.45 11.88 3.09
C LEU A 104 1.21 11.69 1.59
N CYS A 105 2.21 11.91 0.73
CA CYS A 105 2.12 11.63 -0.70
C CYS A 105 1.84 10.15 -0.97
N ASN A 106 2.53 9.25 -0.26
CA ASN A 106 2.27 7.82 -0.34
C ASN A 106 0.85 7.43 0.12
N LEU A 107 0.38 8.03 1.23
CA LEU A 107 -0.98 7.85 1.73
C LEU A 107 -2.02 8.30 0.68
N GLY A 108 -1.86 9.52 0.15
CA GLY A 108 -2.76 10.07 -0.84
C GLY A 108 -2.75 9.27 -2.15
N ALA A 109 -1.59 8.82 -2.62
CA ALA A 109 -1.48 8.01 -3.82
C ALA A 109 -2.16 6.64 -3.65
N ALA A 110 -1.98 6.00 -2.49
CA ALA A 110 -2.64 4.74 -2.17
C ALA A 110 -4.17 4.91 -2.14
N GLU A 111 -4.69 5.92 -1.44
CA GLU A 111 -6.12 6.21 -1.35
C GLU A 111 -6.70 6.59 -2.71
N MET A 112 -5.99 7.40 -3.50
CA MET A 112 -6.42 7.82 -4.83
C MET A 112 -6.57 6.62 -5.77
N LEU A 113 -5.67 5.64 -5.69
CA LEU A 113 -5.69 4.47 -6.58
C LEU A 113 -6.63 3.36 -6.09
N LEU A 114 -6.61 3.07 -4.78
CA LEU A 114 -7.44 2.08 -4.11
C LEU A 114 -8.16 2.76 -2.92
N PRO A 115 -9.36 3.31 -3.15
CA PRO A 115 -10.08 4.03 -2.10
C PRO A 115 -10.45 3.14 -0.92
N GLY A 116 -10.38 3.71 0.28
CA GLY A 116 -10.67 3.00 1.52
C GLY A 116 -12.04 2.36 1.57
N GLU A 117 -13.05 3.07 1.06
CA GLU A 117 -14.43 2.59 0.99
C GLU A 117 -14.58 1.33 0.13
N VAL A 118 -13.73 1.16 -0.89
CA VAL A 118 -13.73 -0.06 -1.72
C VAL A 118 -13.18 -1.24 -0.94
N VAL A 119 -12.12 -1.00 -0.16
CA VAL A 119 -11.51 -2.03 0.71
C VAL A 119 -12.48 -2.42 1.82
N GLU A 120 -13.09 -1.45 2.48
CA GLU A 120 -14.09 -1.67 3.54
C GLU A 120 -15.31 -2.43 3.02
N ALA A 121 -15.85 -2.06 1.85
CA ALA A 121 -16.94 -2.79 1.22
C ALA A 121 -16.56 -4.23 0.82
N ALA A 122 -15.30 -4.45 0.43
CA ALA A 122 -14.80 -5.80 0.16
C ALA A 122 -14.68 -6.63 1.45
N ILE A 123 -14.15 -6.03 2.54
CA ILE A 123 -14.07 -6.64 3.86
C ILE A 123 -15.46 -6.98 4.40
N ALA A 124 -16.42 -6.05 4.33
CA ALA A 124 -17.79 -6.26 4.81
C ALA A 124 -18.47 -7.46 4.12
N ARG A 125 -18.19 -7.65 2.83
CA ARG A 125 -18.80 -8.72 2.02
C ARG A 125 -18.11 -10.08 2.14
N LYS A 126 -16.77 -10.10 2.27
CA LYS A 126 -15.96 -11.34 2.18
C LYS A 126 -15.20 -11.67 3.47
N GLY A 127 -15.32 -10.83 4.50
CA GLY A 127 -14.37 -10.78 5.61
C GLY A 127 -13.04 -10.19 5.17
N GLN A 128 -12.15 -9.94 6.13
CA GLN A 128 -10.77 -9.49 5.87
C GLN A 128 -9.90 -10.64 5.31
N ASN A 129 -10.32 -11.24 4.19
CA ASN A 129 -9.77 -12.48 3.67
C ASN A 129 -8.47 -12.25 2.88
N PRO A 130 -7.41 -13.07 3.03
CA PRO A 130 -6.15 -12.92 2.27
C PRO A 130 -6.32 -12.99 0.75
N ARG A 131 -7.40 -13.61 0.24
CA ARG A 131 -7.73 -13.61 -1.19
C ARG A 131 -8.01 -12.21 -1.74
N LEU A 132 -8.43 -11.27 -0.90
CA LEU A 132 -8.64 -9.87 -1.29
C LEU A 132 -7.36 -9.20 -1.78
N ILE A 133 -6.18 -9.66 -1.35
CA ILE A 133 -4.90 -9.06 -1.74
C ILE A 133 -4.70 -9.13 -3.26
N PRO A 134 -4.61 -10.32 -3.88
CA PRO A 134 -4.46 -10.39 -5.34
C PRO A 134 -5.73 -9.94 -6.09
N GLU A 135 -6.93 -10.05 -5.51
CA GLU A 135 -8.17 -9.61 -6.17
C GLU A 135 -8.23 -8.08 -6.32
N LEU A 136 -8.00 -7.33 -5.25
CA LEU A 136 -8.04 -5.87 -5.27
C LEU A 136 -6.83 -5.29 -6.01
N ALA A 137 -5.66 -5.91 -5.87
CA ALA A 137 -4.45 -5.48 -6.59
C ALA A 137 -4.65 -5.55 -8.10
N GLU A 138 -5.27 -6.61 -8.59
CA GLU A 138 -5.57 -6.76 -10.01
C GLU A 138 -6.73 -5.86 -10.44
N GLY A 139 -7.82 -5.82 -9.67
CA GLY A 139 -8.98 -5.00 -10.00
C GLY A 139 -8.71 -3.49 -10.05
N HIS A 140 -7.73 -3.00 -9.29
CA HIS A 140 -7.38 -1.57 -9.19
C HIS A 140 -6.02 -1.24 -9.82
N GLN A 141 -5.33 -2.24 -10.40
CA GLN A 141 -4.01 -2.09 -11.01
C GLN A 141 -2.98 -1.46 -10.05
N VAL A 142 -3.01 -1.88 -8.79
CA VAL A 142 -2.05 -1.49 -7.74
C VAL A 142 -1.15 -2.67 -7.35
N SER A 143 -0.08 -2.42 -6.60
CA SER A 143 0.73 -3.49 -6.04
C SER A 143 -0.02 -4.23 -4.92
N GLU A 144 0.38 -5.47 -4.66
CA GLU A 144 -0.14 -6.23 -3.51
C GLU A 144 0.23 -5.57 -2.18
N GLU A 145 1.34 -4.85 -2.12
CA GLU A 145 1.80 -4.11 -0.94
C GLU A 145 0.78 -3.03 -0.54
N VAL A 146 0.24 -2.28 -1.51
CA VAL A 146 -0.82 -1.29 -1.27
C VAL A 146 -2.05 -1.94 -0.64
N VAL A 147 -2.46 -3.11 -1.16
CA VAL A 147 -3.62 -3.83 -0.59
C VAL A 147 -3.32 -4.40 0.78
N ILE A 148 -2.10 -4.91 1.01
CA ILE A 148 -1.67 -5.44 2.31
C ILE A 148 -1.73 -4.34 3.38
N ILE A 149 -1.24 -3.13 3.08
CA ILE A 149 -1.34 -1.97 3.98
C ILE A 149 -2.82 -1.65 4.25
N ALA A 150 -3.62 -1.48 3.19
CA ALA A 150 -5.03 -1.10 3.33
C ALA A 150 -5.85 -2.14 4.13
N LEU A 151 -5.60 -3.44 3.91
CA LEU A 151 -6.26 -4.49 4.69
C LEU A 151 -5.83 -4.48 6.15
N ALA A 152 -4.55 -4.25 6.44
CA ALA A 152 -4.05 -4.21 7.82
C ALA A 152 -4.63 -3.02 8.61
N GLU A 153 -4.75 -1.86 7.97
CA GLU A 153 -5.26 -0.63 8.59
C GLU A 153 -6.78 -0.64 8.77
N ARG A 154 -7.54 -1.23 7.82
CA ARG A 154 -9.01 -1.16 7.78
C ARG A 154 -9.72 -2.41 8.30
N GLY A 155 -8.96 -3.39 8.78
CA GLY A 155 -9.52 -4.61 9.35
C GLY A 155 -10.35 -4.33 10.61
N PRO A 156 -11.49 -5.02 10.82
CA PRO A 156 -12.32 -4.84 12.02
C PRO A 156 -11.62 -5.33 13.30
N VAL A 157 -10.55 -6.10 13.15
CA VAL A 157 -9.76 -6.70 14.22
C VAL A 157 -8.30 -6.33 13.96
N PRO A 158 -7.53 -5.95 15.00
CA PRO A 158 -6.10 -5.76 14.86
C PRO A 158 -5.45 -6.98 14.21
N SER A 159 -4.68 -6.72 13.16
CA SER A 159 -4.15 -7.77 12.31
C SER A 159 -2.78 -7.43 11.74
N LEU A 160 -2.01 -8.47 11.43
CA LEU A 160 -0.84 -8.41 10.58
C LEU A 160 -1.15 -9.14 9.28
N VAL A 161 -0.94 -8.44 8.17
CA VAL A 161 -1.19 -8.95 6.82
C VAL A 161 0.15 -9.07 6.11
N LEU A 162 0.40 -10.21 5.45
CA LEU A 162 1.68 -10.44 4.76
C LEU A 162 1.52 -11.21 3.47
N MET A 163 2.57 -11.14 2.64
CA MET A 163 2.80 -12.06 1.53
C MET A 163 4.18 -12.69 1.62
N ALA A 164 4.28 -13.96 1.25
CA ALA A 164 5.52 -14.72 1.23
C ALA A 164 5.63 -15.55 -0.05
N GLY A 165 6.87 -15.85 -0.46
CA GLY A 165 7.18 -16.70 -1.60
C GLY A 165 8.65 -17.11 -1.64
N ALA A 166 9.09 -17.60 -2.81
CA ALA A 166 10.43 -18.16 -3.06
C ALA A 166 10.68 -19.54 -2.39
N LYS A 167 11.83 -20.13 -2.72
CA LYS A 167 12.35 -21.38 -2.15
C LYS A 167 13.80 -21.13 -1.69
N PRO A 168 14.11 -21.17 -0.38
CA PRO A 168 13.21 -21.37 0.76
C PRO A 168 12.18 -20.24 0.92
N LEU A 169 11.06 -20.54 1.60
CA LEU A 169 9.95 -19.59 1.78
C LEU A 169 10.36 -18.40 2.65
N ARG A 170 10.15 -17.19 2.14
CA ARG A 170 10.47 -15.93 2.81
C ARG A 170 9.34 -14.93 2.69
N VAL A 171 9.19 -14.10 3.71
CA VAL A 171 8.28 -12.96 3.70
C VAL A 171 8.79 -11.91 2.70
N PHE A 172 7.95 -11.52 1.74
CA PHE A 172 8.28 -10.44 0.81
C PHE A 172 7.85 -9.09 1.37
N PHE A 173 6.69 -9.03 2.02
CA PHE A 173 6.17 -7.80 2.60
C PHE A 173 5.16 -8.13 3.71
N SER A 174 5.06 -7.24 4.70
CA SER A 174 3.99 -7.28 5.70
C SER A 174 3.62 -5.87 6.16
N ALA A 175 2.35 -5.66 6.48
CA ALA A 175 1.84 -4.50 7.19
C ALA A 175 1.04 -4.94 8.41
N LYS A 176 0.89 -4.04 9.38
CA LYS A 176 0.18 -4.33 10.63
C LYS A 176 -0.74 -3.18 11.01
N HIS A 177 -1.83 -3.50 11.65
CA HIS A 177 -2.66 -2.54 12.37
C HIS A 177 -1.81 -1.87 13.47
N GLU A 178 -2.06 -0.60 13.79
CA GLU A 178 -1.30 0.16 14.80
C GLU A 178 -1.22 -0.53 16.16
N ARG A 179 -2.34 -1.16 16.57
CA ARG A 179 -2.50 -1.92 17.82
C ARG A 179 -1.75 -3.27 17.88
N VAL A 180 -1.27 -3.79 16.74
CA VAL A 180 -0.44 -5.01 16.74
C VAL A 180 1.01 -4.60 16.97
N PHE A 181 1.66 -5.12 18.02
CA PHE A 181 3.05 -4.76 18.33
C PHE A 181 4.08 -5.65 17.64
N ASP A 182 3.73 -6.92 17.37
CA ASP A 182 4.61 -7.84 16.67
C ASP A 182 4.90 -7.38 15.24
N ARG A 183 6.13 -7.61 14.79
CA ARG A 183 6.60 -7.23 13.45
C ARG A 183 7.24 -8.42 12.76
N VAL A 184 7.00 -8.54 11.46
CA VAL A 184 7.65 -9.54 10.62
C VAL A 184 8.43 -8.81 9.54
N SER A 185 9.76 -8.95 9.54
CA SER A 185 10.60 -8.22 8.59
C SER A 185 10.58 -8.89 7.20
N ARG A 186 10.76 -8.09 6.15
CA ARG A 186 11.07 -8.61 4.81
C ARG A 186 12.28 -9.54 4.88
N GLY A 187 12.20 -10.68 4.20
CA GLY A 187 13.25 -11.71 4.18
C GLY A 187 13.16 -12.71 5.34
N ALA A 188 12.29 -12.49 6.34
CA ALA A 188 12.07 -13.43 7.43
C ALA A 188 11.77 -14.83 6.89
N ALA A 189 12.48 -15.83 7.41
CA ALA A 189 12.34 -17.21 6.98
C ALA A 189 11.07 -17.82 7.59
N ILE A 190 10.39 -18.65 6.80
CA ILE A 190 9.23 -19.41 7.24
C ILE A 190 9.61 -20.90 7.23
N HIS A 191 9.48 -21.55 8.39
CA HIS A 191 9.78 -22.98 8.53
C HIS A 191 8.82 -23.84 7.68
N ARG A 192 9.27 -25.01 7.23
CA ARG A 192 8.47 -25.90 6.37
C ARG A 192 7.17 -26.39 7.04
N ASP A 193 7.21 -26.57 8.35
CA ASP A 193 6.04 -27.01 9.13
C ASP A 193 5.07 -25.86 9.44
N HIS A 194 5.43 -24.63 9.09
CA HIS A 194 4.55 -23.49 9.30
C HIS A 194 3.33 -23.59 8.37
N PRO A 195 2.10 -23.28 8.82
CA PRO A 195 0.90 -23.39 7.97
C PRO A 195 0.97 -22.62 6.65
N LEU A 196 1.73 -21.53 6.60
CA LEU A 196 2.00 -20.80 5.34
C LEU A 196 2.81 -21.61 4.33
N ALA A 197 3.82 -22.36 4.78
CA ALA A 197 4.60 -23.23 3.92
C ALA A 197 3.74 -24.38 3.41
N VAL A 198 2.96 -25.02 4.29
CA VAL A 198 2.02 -26.08 3.93
C VAL A 198 0.97 -25.58 2.92
N ALA A 199 0.39 -24.40 3.14
CA ALA A 199 -0.57 -23.80 2.21
C ALA A 199 0.06 -23.55 0.83
N LEU A 200 1.29 -23.03 0.79
CA LEU A 200 2.00 -22.79 -0.47
C LEU A 200 2.32 -24.09 -1.21
N GLU A 201 2.78 -25.12 -0.51
CA GLU A 201 3.17 -26.42 -1.08
C GLU A 201 1.97 -27.22 -1.60
N THR A 202 0.85 -27.21 -0.85
CA THR A 202 -0.36 -27.95 -1.22
C THR A 202 -1.25 -27.21 -2.20
N GLY A 203 -1.09 -25.88 -2.32
CA GLY A 203 -2.01 -25.04 -3.09
C GLY A 203 -3.40 -24.90 -2.45
N LEU A 204 -3.57 -25.35 -1.20
CA LEU A 204 -4.84 -25.29 -0.48
C LEU A 204 -4.86 -24.12 0.52
N PRO A 205 -5.98 -23.36 0.61
CA PRO A 205 -6.15 -22.37 1.66
C PRO A 205 -6.09 -23.00 3.05
N TYR A 206 -5.58 -22.24 4.03
CA TYR A 206 -5.52 -22.65 5.43
C TYR A 206 -6.36 -21.70 6.30
N LYS A 207 -7.05 -22.25 7.30
CA LYS A 207 -7.74 -21.50 8.36
C LYS A 207 -7.54 -22.20 9.69
N GLY A 208 -6.99 -21.50 10.67
CA GLY A 208 -6.67 -22.09 11.97
C GLY A 208 -5.90 -21.11 12.87
N LYS A 209 -5.09 -21.65 13.77
CA LYS A 209 -4.22 -20.86 14.64
C LYS A 209 -2.76 -21.11 14.29
N ALA A 210 -1.97 -20.04 14.25
CA ALA A 210 -0.53 -20.11 14.02
C ALA A 210 0.14 -18.90 14.66
N SER A 211 1.43 -19.02 14.96
CA SER A 211 2.21 -17.85 15.34
C SER A 211 2.70 -17.08 14.11
N LEU A 212 3.11 -15.84 14.30
CA LEU A 212 3.84 -15.12 13.26
C LEU A 212 5.21 -15.78 13.04
N PRO A 213 5.81 -15.69 11.83
CA PRO A 213 7.15 -16.22 11.58
C PRO A 213 8.17 -15.65 12.57
N GLY A 214 8.79 -16.51 13.38
CA GLY A 214 9.78 -16.13 14.39
C GLY A 214 9.21 -15.64 15.72
N HIS A 215 7.90 -15.75 15.95
CA HIS A 215 7.24 -15.30 17.18
C HIS A 215 6.54 -16.45 17.91
N PRO A 216 6.37 -16.35 19.24
CA PRO A 216 5.67 -17.37 20.04
C PRO A 216 4.15 -17.14 20.12
N THR A 217 3.69 -15.89 19.97
CA THR A 217 2.28 -15.50 20.13
C THR A 217 1.41 -16.10 19.03
N LEU A 218 0.28 -16.71 19.42
CA LEU A 218 -0.68 -17.29 18.48
C LEU A 218 -1.71 -16.26 18.01
N TYR A 219 -2.07 -16.37 16.73
CA TYR A 219 -3.07 -15.56 16.05
C TYR A 219 -4.09 -16.46 15.34
N ASN A 220 -5.27 -15.91 15.05
CA ASN A 220 -6.17 -16.52 14.07
C ASN A 220 -5.60 -16.27 12.67
N LEU A 221 -5.17 -17.34 12.00
CA LEU A 221 -4.57 -17.30 10.67
C LEU A 221 -5.58 -17.74 9.60
N GLU A 222 -5.73 -16.90 8.58
CA GLU A 222 -6.19 -17.33 7.25
C GLU A 222 -5.07 -17.14 6.23
N ALA A 223 -4.81 -18.17 5.42
CA ALA A 223 -3.80 -18.14 4.36
C ALA A 223 -4.40 -18.58 3.02
N TYR A 224 -3.96 -17.93 1.94
CA TYR A 224 -4.40 -18.19 0.58
C TYR A 224 -3.19 -18.30 -0.35
N PRO A 225 -2.90 -19.49 -0.92
CA PRO A 225 -1.84 -19.66 -1.90
C PRO A 225 -2.34 -19.29 -3.31
N LYS A 226 -1.53 -18.57 -4.09
CA LYS A 226 -1.79 -18.29 -5.51
C LYS A 226 -0.48 -17.94 -6.21
N ALA A 227 -0.27 -18.49 -7.41
CA ALA A 227 0.84 -18.16 -8.31
C ALA A 227 2.24 -18.19 -7.65
N GLY A 228 2.54 -19.22 -6.86
CA GLY A 228 3.85 -19.37 -6.20
C GLY A 228 4.07 -18.44 -5.01
N ARG A 229 3.01 -17.79 -4.52
CA ARG A 229 2.97 -16.98 -3.30
C ARG A 229 1.91 -17.48 -2.34
N VAL A 230 2.06 -17.13 -1.07
CA VAL A 230 1.03 -17.28 -0.05
C VAL A 230 0.77 -15.93 0.59
N TYR A 231 -0.50 -15.55 0.63
CA TYR A 231 -1.00 -14.34 1.28
C TYR A 231 -1.64 -14.74 2.61
N ALA A 232 -1.47 -13.92 3.64
CA ALA A 232 -1.93 -14.27 4.98
C ALA A 232 -2.45 -13.08 5.74
N VAL A 233 -3.46 -13.34 6.57
CA VAL A 233 -4.01 -12.40 7.55
C VAL A 233 -3.97 -13.10 8.90
N PHE A 234 -3.18 -12.55 9.82
CA PHE A 234 -3.08 -12.95 11.21
C PHE A 234 -3.87 -11.95 12.04
N ARG A 235 -4.91 -12.39 12.75
CA ARG A 235 -5.73 -11.53 13.60
C ARG A 235 -5.50 -11.87 15.06
N GLU A 236 -5.46 -10.85 15.91
CA GLU A 236 -5.37 -11.06 17.35
C GLU A 236 -6.50 -11.98 17.81
N LEU A 237 -6.17 -12.86 18.76
CA LEU A 237 -7.18 -13.66 19.43
C LEU A 237 -8.00 -12.71 20.29
N HIS A 238 -9.30 -12.63 20.05
CA HIS A 238 -10.18 -11.94 21.00
C HIS A 238 -10.19 -12.80 22.27
N ASN A 239 -9.80 -12.20 23.39
CA ASN A 239 -10.16 -12.70 24.70
C ASN A 239 -11.62 -12.33 24.99
#